data_AF-A0A9X8GRY1-F1
#
_entry.id   AF-A0A9X8GRY1-F1
#
_cell.length_a   1.000
_cell.length_b   1.000
_cell.length_c   1.000
_cell.angle_alpha   90.00
_cell.angle_beta   90.00
_cell.angle_gamma   90.00
#
_symmetry.space_group_name_H-M   'P 1'
#
loop_
_entity.id
_entity.type
_entity.pdbx_description
1 polymer ?
#
loop_
_entity_poly.entity_id
_entity_poly.type
_entity_poly.pdbx_seq_one_letter_code
_entity_poly.pdbx_strand_id
1 'polypeptide(L)' 'MPNIRASTESDIPAITAIYCHHVLHGTGTFEIDPPSEQDMAGRRADVLSRGLPYL' A
#
# COMPACT_ATOMS: atom_id res chain seq x y z
N MET A 1 -6.81 13.76 -17.06
CA MET A 1 -7.26 12.42 -16.59
C MET A 1 -6.16 11.83 -15.73
N PRO A 2 -6.47 11.08 -14.65
CA PRO A 2 -5.45 10.39 -13.87
C PRO A 2 -4.71 9.36 -14.74
N ASN A 3 -3.40 9.21 -14.52
CA ASN A 3 -2.58 8.21 -15.17
C ASN A 3 -2.46 6.99 -14.24
N ILE A 4 -2.70 5.79 -14.78
CA ILE A 4 -2.60 4.52 -14.04
C ILE A 4 -1.36 3.79 -14.55
N ARG A 5 -0.47 3.42 -13.62
CA ARG A 5 0.77 2.69 -13.88
C ARG A 5 1.06 1.70 -12.77
N ALA A 6 1.96 0.74 -13.04
CA ALA A 6 2.50 -0.12 -12.00
C ALA A 6 3.18 0.72 -10.90
N SER A 7 3.00 0.30 -9.65
CA SER A 7 3.66 0.94 -8.51
C SER A 7 5.15 0.63 -8.51
N THR A 8 5.95 1.58 -8.04
CA THR A 8 7.39 1.44 -7.83
C THR A 8 7.73 1.61 -6.35
N GLU A 9 8.96 1.32 -5.95
CA GLU A 9 9.42 1.51 -4.56
C GLU A 9 9.30 2.97 -4.11
N SER A 10 9.50 3.92 -5.02
CA SER A 10 9.35 5.35 -4.75
C SER A 10 7.92 5.78 -4.37
N ASP A 11 6.92 4.93 -4.63
CA ASP A 11 5.53 5.22 -4.29
C ASP A 11 5.18 4.82 -2.84
N ILE A 12 6.04 4.04 -2.16
CA ILE A 12 5.77 3.51 -0.82
C ILE A 12 5.48 4.61 0.21
N PRO A 13 6.20 5.74 0.28
CA PRO A 13 5.87 6.79 1.24
C PRO A 13 4.44 7.33 1.06
N ALA A 14 4.01 7.55 -0.18
CA ALA A 14 2.67 8.05 -0.49
C ALA A 14 1.58 7.01 -0.22
N ILE A 15 1.82 5.75 -0.61
CA ILE A 15 0.91 4.61 -0.34
C ILE A 15 0.72 4.45 1.17
N THR A 16 1.81 4.51 1.93
CA THR A 16 1.79 4.38 3.39
C THR A 16 1.01 5.52 4.01
N ALA A 17 1.25 6.77 3.60
CA ALA A 17 0.50 7.93 4.11
C ALA A 17 -1.02 7.82 3.87
N ILE A 18 -1.43 7.38 2.67
CA ILE A 18 -2.85 7.15 2.34
C ILE A 18 -3.43 6.06 3.23
N TYR A 19 -2.72 4.95 3.39
CA TYR A 19 -3.20 3.81 4.19
C TYR A 19 -3.28 4.17 5.68
N CYS A 20 -2.28 4.85 6.23
CA CYS A 20 -2.26 5.34 7.61
C CYS A 20 -3.45 6.26 7.91
N HIS A 21 -3.82 7.14 6.98
CA HIS A 21 -5.01 7.97 7.13
C HIS A 21 -6.27 7.11 7.32
N HIS A 22 -6.43 6.05 6.52
CA HIS A 22 -7.60 5.18 6.60
C HIS A 22 -7.59 4.24 7.80
N VAL A 23 -6.42 3.84 8.32
CA VAL A 23 -6.32 3.13 9.62
C VAL A 23 -6.83 4.01 10.75
N LEU A 24 -6.39 5.27 10.81
CA LEU A 24 -6.71 6.15 11.94
C LEU A 24 -8.10 6.80 11.88
N HIS A 25 -8.65 6.99 10.68
CA HIS A 25 -9.85 7.81 10.46
C HIS A 25 -10.95 7.11 9.67
N GLY A 26 -10.75 5.86 9.25
CA GLY A 26 -11.68 5.10 8.43
C GLY A 26 -12.10 3.80 9.09
N THR A 27 -13.04 3.12 8.45
CA THR A 27 -13.51 1.77 8.83
C THR A 27 -13.37 0.77 7.68
N GLY A 28 -12.64 1.14 6.63
CA GLY A 28 -12.40 0.30 5.45
C GLY A 28 -11.31 -0.76 5.64
N THR A 29 -10.52 -0.63 6.71
CA THR A 29 -9.54 -1.63 7.16
C THR A 29 -9.88 -2.04 8.58
N PHE A 30 -9.46 -3.24 8.98
CA PHE A 30 -9.55 -3.73 10.36
C PHE A 30 -8.25 -3.52 11.14
N GLU A 31 -7.18 -3.03 10.49
CA GLU A 31 -5.97 -2.63 11.20
C GLU A 31 -6.25 -1.41 12.08
N ILE A 32 -5.67 -1.41 13.29
CA ILE A 32 -5.83 -0.35 14.30
C ILE A 32 -4.55 0.50 14.38
N ASP A 33 -3.39 -0.16 14.35
CA ASP A 33 -2.08 0.49 14.37
C ASP A 33 -1.56 0.67 12.93
N PRO A 34 -1.19 1.90 12.51
CA PRO A 34 -0.70 2.11 11.14
C PRO A 34 0.65 1.41 10.90
N PRO A 35 0.82 0.73 9.76
CA PRO A 35 2.08 0.08 9.41
C PRO A 35 3.17 1.11 9.09
N SER A 36 4.43 0.71 9.26
CA SER A 36 5.57 1.50 8.81
C SER A 36 5.75 1.42 7.29
N GLU A 37 6.55 2.33 6.72
CA GLU A 37 6.93 2.25 5.31
C GLU A 37 7.66 0.94 4.97
N GLN A 38 8.45 0.40 5.91
CA GLN A 38 9.15 -0.88 5.72
C GLN A 38 8.16 -2.04 5.65
N ASP A 39 7.13 -2.04 6.51
CA ASP A 39 6.07 -3.05 6.47
C ASP A 39 5.31 -2.98 5.14
N MET A 40 4.96 -1.77 4.69
CA MET A 40 4.27 -1.56 3.43
C MET A 40 5.12 -1.94 2.21
N ALA A 41 6.43 -1.67 2.24
CA ALA A 41 7.36 -2.15 1.21
C ALA A 41 7.40 -3.68 1.15
N GLY A 42 7.48 -4.35 2.31
CA GLY A 42 7.45 -5.80 2.40
C GLY A 42 6.16 -6.41 1.86
N ARG A 43 5.00 -5.83 2.23
CA ARG A 43 3.68 -6.22 1.71
C ARG A 43 3.62 -6.10 0.18
N ARG A 44 4.12 -4.98 -0.39
CA ARG A 44 4.20 -4.79 -1.85
C ARG A 44 5.07 -5.87 -2.50
N ALA A 45 6.25 -6.14 -1.95
CA ALA A 45 7.17 -7.15 -2.49
C ALA A 45 6.53 -8.56 -2.48
N ASP A 46 5.84 -8.93 -1.40
CA ASP A 46 5.13 -10.21 -1.29
C ASP A 46 4.04 -10.35 -2.37
N VAL A 47 3.19 -9.32 -2.53
CA VAL A 47 2.14 -9.26 -3.55
C VAL A 47 2.70 -9.44 -4.96
N LEU A 48 3.82 -8.80 -5.27
CA LEU A 48 4.50 -8.93 -6.58
C LEU A 48 5.12 -10.32 -6.76
N SER A 49 5.70 -10.91 -5.71
CA SER A 49 6.35 -12.23 -5.78
C SER A 49 5.37 -13.36 -6.11
N ARG A 50 4.09 -13.17 -5.77
CA ARG A 50 3.02 -14.14 -6.04
C ARG A 50 2.62 -14.22 -7.51
N GLY A 51 3.02 -13.25 -8.35
CA GLY A 51 2.75 -13.26 -9.79
C GLY A 51 1.26 -13.43 -10.14
N LEU A 52 0.35 -12.92 -9.30
CA LEU A 52 -1.08 -13.09 -9.57
C LEU A 52 -1.46 -12.35 -10.87
N PRO A 53 -2.56 -12.76 -11.55
CA PRO A 53 -2.98 -12.18 -12.81
C PRO A 53 -3.66 -10.82 -12.57
N TYR A 54 -2.88 -9.85 -12.10
CA TYR A 54 -3.23 -8.45 -12.14
C TYR A 54 -2.98 -7.93 -13.57
N LEU A 55 -3.75 -6.91 -13.99
CA LEU A 55 -3.70 -6.31 -15.33
C LEU A 55 -2.29 -6.05 -15.87
#